data_AF-A0A2D0KG66-F1
#
_entry.id   AF-A0A2D0KG66-F1
#
_cell.length_a   1.000
_cell.length_b   1.000
_cell.length_c   1.000
_cell.angle_alpha   90.00
_cell.angle_beta   90.00
_cell.angle_gamma   90.00
#
_symmetry.space_group_name_H-M   'P 1'
#
loop_
_entity.id
_entity.type
_entity.pdbx_description
1 polymer ?
#
loop_
_entity_poly.entity_id
_entity_poly.type
_entity_poly.pdbx_seq_one_letter_code
_entity_poly.pdbx_strand_id
1 'polypeptide(L)'
;MAENKDLKSRKNRQRQYKLQNKIRVLKLCALLFTFISFSTNTFANPISENKNQLKDIQQNIAEKEKSVKQQQEQRTDLLNQLKEQESTISEVGRSLHTTQTRLNKLENDISSLNANIKRLQTQQKEQRQLLANQLNAAFRQGNHQGLELLLNGQENQRKERILAYYSYLNQARQEAIATLQKTTEELNQQKKLQLEKQSEQKAILTSQKQQKQKMETARTARHKTLTVLESSLKKDQQSLAELRQNETRLRDKIAKAEREAKSRAEREAREAARVRAQVAAKQKQAQQKGSSYKPTEEERALMARTGGLGRPAGQAIWPVRGRVIHSFGETIQGELRWKGIVISAAEGTEVRAISDGRVLLADWLQGYGLVVVIEHGKGDMSIYGYNQSTLVSVGQQVRAGQPIALVGSSGGQQQPSLYFEIRRQGQAVNPLPWLGK
;
A
#
# COMPACT_ATOMS: atom_id res chain seq x y z
N MET A 1 34.29 -92.60 54.00
CA MET A 1 34.44 -91.70 52.83
C MET A 1 33.10 -90.99 52.65
N ALA A 2 33.09 -89.67 52.51
CA ALA A 2 31.90 -88.79 52.35
C ALA A 2 31.18 -88.24 53.61
N GLU A 3 31.79 -88.27 54.79
CA GLU A 3 31.37 -87.43 55.95
C GLU A 3 32.34 -86.25 56.15
N ASN A 4 32.82 -85.67 55.04
CA ASN A 4 33.86 -84.63 55.06
C ASN A 4 33.74 -83.60 53.93
N LYS A 5 32.52 -83.28 53.50
CA LYS A 5 32.24 -82.12 52.63
C LYS A 5 31.11 -81.20 53.09
N ASP A 6 30.28 -81.59 54.07
CA ASP A 6 29.19 -80.72 54.57
C ASP A 6 29.56 -79.87 55.82
N LEU A 7 30.73 -80.13 56.44
CA LEU A 7 31.28 -79.33 57.54
C LEU A 7 32.15 -78.14 57.08
N LYS A 8 32.52 -78.06 55.79
CA LYS A 8 33.28 -76.93 55.21
C LYS A 8 32.40 -75.81 54.64
N SER A 9 31.11 -76.05 54.38
CA SER A 9 30.17 -75.02 53.89
C SER A 9 29.49 -74.22 55.02
N ARG A 10 29.37 -74.79 56.23
CA ARG A 10 28.82 -74.09 57.41
C ARG A 10 29.87 -73.26 58.18
N LYS A 11 31.17 -73.63 58.16
CA LYS A 11 32.26 -72.85 58.81
C LYS A 11 32.68 -71.58 58.04
N ASN A 12 32.34 -71.44 56.76
CA ASN A 12 32.63 -70.22 55.98
C ASN A 12 31.53 -69.15 56.05
N ARG A 13 30.27 -69.50 56.39
CA ARG A 13 29.19 -68.51 56.58
C ARG A 13 29.18 -67.84 57.96
N GLN A 14 29.78 -68.44 59.00
CA GLN A 14 29.93 -67.79 60.31
C GLN A 14 31.19 -66.90 60.45
N ARG A 15 32.16 -66.98 59.52
CA ARG A 15 33.36 -66.13 59.52
C ARG A 15 33.18 -64.81 58.76
N GLN A 16 32.26 -64.72 57.78
CA GLN A 16 32.01 -63.47 57.06
C GLN A 16 31.14 -62.45 57.83
N TYR A 17 30.29 -62.87 58.77
CA TYR A 17 29.52 -61.93 59.61
C TYR A 17 30.31 -61.32 60.79
N LYS A 18 31.43 -61.93 61.21
CA LYS A 18 32.26 -61.42 62.34
C LYS A 18 33.36 -60.44 61.94
N LEU A 19 33.60 -60.22 60.64
CA LEU A 19 34.53 -59.18 60.16
C LEU A 19 33.84 -57.82 59.89
N GLN A 20 32.52 -57.82 59.61
CA GLN A 20 31.79 -56.58 59.27
C GLN A 20 31.33 -55.73 60.47
N ASN A 21 31.36 -56.25 61.71
CA ASN A 21 31.01 -55.47 62.91
C ASN A 21 32.21 -54.96 63.74
N LYS A 22 33.44 -55.42 63.51
CA LYS A 22 34.64 -54.91 64.22
C LYS A 22 35.28 -53.67 63.58
N ILE A 23 34.96 -53.36 62.32
CA ILE A 23 35.41 -52.12 61.65
C ILE A 23 34.50 -50.92 61.98
N ARG A 24 33.27 -51.17 62.49
CA ARG A 24 32.33 -50.10 62.89
C ARG A 24 32.48 -49.59 64.33
N VAL A 25 33.18 -50.30 65.22
CA VAL A 25 33.36 -49.86 66.62
C VAL A 25 34.72 -49.17 66.86
N LEU A 26 35.75 -49.49 66.07
CA LEU A 26 37.06 -48.81 66.19
C LEU A 26 37.08 -47.39 65.57
N LYS A 27 36.11 -47.06 64.70
CA LYS A 27 35.94 -45.71 64.13
C LYS A 27 35.07 -44.79 64.98
N LEU A 28 34.49 -45.26 66.09
CA LEU A 28 33.60 -44.47 66.94
C LEU A 28 34.26 -43.94 68.24
N CYS A 29 35.42 -44.47 68.66
CA CYS A 29 36.13 -44.00 69.86
C CYS A 29 37.43 -43.22 69.59
N ALA A 30 37.87 -43.09 68.34
CA ALA A 30 38.89 -42.09 67.94
C ALA A 30 38.28 -40.68 67.75
N LEU A 31 37.03 -40.51 68.18
CA LEU A 31 36.20 -39.32 68.01
C LEU A 31 35.93 -38.59 69.34
N LEU A 32 36.64 -38.93 70.43
CA LEU A 32 36.31 -38.40 71.77
C LEU A 32 37.50 -38.10 72.71
N PHE A 33 38.77 -38.15 72.28
CA PHE A 33 39.89 -37.84 73.20
C PHE A 33 41.14 -37.22 72.56
N THR A 34 40.96 -36.22 71.71
CA THR A 34 41.98 -35.19 71.41
C THR A 34 41.31 -33.82 71.36
N PHE A 35 40.70 -33.45 72.48
CA PHE A 35 40.32 -32.08 72.81
C PHE A 35 41.36 -31.55 73.79
N ILE A 36 41.71 -30.27 73.68
CA ILE A 36 42.73 -29.51 74.43
C ILE A 36 44.12 -29.53 73.79
N SER A 37 44.25 -28.83 72.66
CA SER A 37 45.22 -27.72 72.49
C SER A 37 45.08 -27.09 71.11
N PHE A 38 45.02 -25.76 71.07
CA PHE A 38 44.96 -24.89 69.89
C PHE A 38 43.68 -24.93 69.03
N SER A 39 42.62 -24.34 69.58
CA SER A 39 41.55 -23.71 68.80
C SER A 39 42.03 -22.37 68.23
N THR A 40 42.61 -22.36 67.03
CA THR A 40 42.40 -21.24 66.12
C THR A 40 41.10 -21.53 65.37
N ASN A 41 40.00 -20.96 65.88
CA ASN A 41 38.74 -20.92 65.15
C ASN A 41 38.96 -20.09 63.87
N THR A 42 39.27 -20.74 62.76
CA THR A 42 38.91 -20.19 61.45
C THR A 42 37.40 -20.30 61.32
N PHE A 43 36.70 -19.29 61.83
CA PHE A 43 35.35 -18.99 61.36
C PHE A 43 35.46 -18.73 59.86
N ALA A 44 35.19 -19.75 59.03
CA ALA A 44 34.85 -19.54 57.64
C ALA A 44 33.58 -18.68 57.65
N ASN A 45 33.75 -17.41 57.31
CA ASN A 45 32.73 -16.37 57.38
C ASN A 45 31.57 -16.72 56.42
N PRO A 46 30.34 -17.01 56.90
CA PRO A 46 29.16 -17.04 56.02
C PRO A 46 28.90 -15.65 55.37
N ILE A 47 29.51 -14.60 55.92
CA ILE A 47 29.49 -13.24 55.39
C ILE A 47 30.37 -13.10 54.12
N SER A 48 31.48 -13.83 53.98
CA SER A 48 32.31 -13.76 52.77
C SER A 48 31.68 -14.52 51.60
N GLU A 49 30.99 -15.62 51.87
CA GLU A 49 30.28 -16.40 50.86
C GLU A 49 29.04 -15.64 50.33
N ASN A 50 28.28 -15.00 51.24
CA ASN A 50 27.18 -14.10 50.87
C ASN A 50 27.66 -12.83 50.14
N LYS A 51 28.85 -12.29 50.47
CA LYS A 51 29.46 -11.16 49.74
C LYS A 51 29.90 -11.56 48.32
N ASN A 52 30.42 -12.78 48.14
CA ASN A 52 30.78 -13.30 46.82
C ASN A 52 29.52 -13.57 45.98
N GLN A 53 28.47 -14.18 46.55
CA GLN A 53 27.19 -14.36 45.86
C GLN A 53 26.53 -13.03 45.49
N LEU A 54 26.60 -12.01 46.35
CA LEU A 54 26.06 -10.69 46.04
C LEU A 54 26.87 -9.97 44.94
N LYS A 55 28.19 -10.15 44.91
CA LYS A 55 29.06 -9.68 43.84
C LYS A 55 28.78 -10.40 42.51
N ASP A 56 28.57 -11.71 42.55
CA ASP A 56 28.20 -12.53 41.38
C ASP A 56 26.81 -12.15 40.85
N ILE A 57 25.83 -11.91 41.73
CA ILE A 57 24.51 -11.42 41.35
C ILE A 57 24.61 -10.01 40.74
N GLN A 58 25.40 -9.10 41.33
CA GLN A 58 25.62 -7.77 40.76
C GLN A 58 26.32 -7.82 39.39
N GLN A 59 27.30 -8.71 39.21
CA GLN A 59 27.95 -8.94 37.91
C GLN A 59 26.96 -9.53 36.90
N ASN A 60 26.16 -10.53 37.28
CA ASN A 60 25.13 -11.10 36.44
C ASN A 60 24.04 -10.08 36.06
N ILE A 61 23.67 -9.17 36.97
CA ILE A 61 22.76 -8.06 36.68
C ILE A 61 23.41 -7.09 35.69
N ALA A 62 24.64 -6.66 35.92
CA ALA A 62 25.35 -5.75 35.01
C ALA A 62 25.57 -6.36 33.62
N GLU A 63 25.91 -7.65 33.53
CA GLU A 63 26.02 -8.40 32.28
C GLU A 63 24.66 -8.54 31.59
N LYS A 64 23.59 -8.79 32.35
CA LYS A 64 22.25 -8.88 31.82
C LYS A 64 21.74 -7.53 31.32
N GLU A 65 21.98 -6.44 32.06
CA GLU A 65 21.67 -5.07 31.65
C GLU A 65 22.44 -4.69 30.38
N LYS A 66 23.74 -5.00 30.31
CA LYS A 66 24.55 -4.80 29.11
C LYS A 66 24.02 -5.60 27.92
N SER A 67 23.65 -6.86 28.14
CA SER A 67 23.06 -7.72 27.10
C SER A 67 21.71 -7.19 26.61
N VAL A 68 20.84 -6.72 27.51
CA VAL A 68 19.56 -6.09 27.17
C VAL A 68 19.78 -4.81 26.36
N LYS A 69 20.75 -3.97 26.77
CA LYS A 69 21.09 -2.75 26.02
C LYS A 69 21.60 -3.07 24.62
N GLN A 70 22.49 -4.05 24.47
CA GLN A 70 22.98 -4.50 23.16
C GLN A 70 21.85 -5.06 22.29
N GLN A 71 20.92 -5.82 22.87
CA GLN A 71 19.74 -6.31 22.17
C GLN A 71 18.82 -5.16 21.72
N GLN A 72 18.64 -4.12 22.54
CA GLN A 72 17.88 -2.92 22.18
C GLN A 72 18.52 -2.13 21.04
N GLU A 73 19.84 -1.98 21.03
CA GLU A 73 20.59 -1.33 19.95
C GLU A 73 20.46 -2.10 18.63
N GLN A 74 20.75 -3.41 18.64
CA GLN A 74 20.59 -4.29 17.47
C GLN A 74 19.16 -4.26 16.93
N ARG A 75 18.17 -4.24 17.82
CA ARG A 75 16.76 -4.15 17.46
C ARG A 75 16.44 -2.83 16.78
N THR A 76 16.96 -1.72 17.30
CA THR A 76 16.77 -0.39 16.70
C THR A 76 17.35 -0.34 15.29
N ASP A 77 18.52 -0.94 15.08
CA ASP A 77 19.15 -1.04 13.76
C ASP A 77 18.31 -1.89 12.79
N LEU A 78 17.81 -3.05 13.23
CA LEU A 78 16.92 -3.89 12.42
C LEU A 78 15.61 -3.17 12.07
N LEU A 79 15.04 -2.38 12.99
CA LEU A 79 13.85 -1.56 12.72
C LEU A 79 14.13 -0.45 11.71
N ASN A 80 15.32 0.16 11.76
CA ASN A 80 15.75 1.16 10.77
C ASN A 80 15.94 0.53 9.38
N GLN A 81 16.56 -0.66 9.32
CA GLN A 81 16.67 -1.43 8.07
C GLN A 81 15.29 -1.79 7.51
N LEU A 82 14.38 -2.26 8.38
CA LEU A 82 13.01 -2.59 7.98
C LEU A 82 12.30 -1.35 7.40
N LYS A 83 12.44 -0.19 8.04
CA LYS A 83 11.90 1.07 7.55
C LYS A 83 12.43 1.42 6.15
N GLU A 84 13.75 1.32 5.95
CA GLU A 84 14.38 1.64 4.65
C GLU A 84 13.91 0.68 3.54
N GLN A 85 13.85 -0.61 3.83
CA GLN A 85 13.35 -1.64 2.93
C GLN A 85 11.88 -1.39 2.57
N GLU A 86 11.02 -1.11 3.56
CA GLU A 86 9.59 -0.83 3.34
C GLU A 86 9.35 0.49 2.62
N SER A 87 10.17 1.52 2.84
CA SER A 87 10.13 2.76 2.06
C SER A 87 10.50 2.53 0.60
N THR A 88 11.54 1.72 0.34
CA THR A 88 11.94 1.35 -1.02
C THR A 88 10.83 0.57 -1.73
N ILE A 89 10.20 -0.39 -1.03
CA ILE A 89 9.03 -1.14 -1.50
C ILE A 89 7.87 -0.19 -1.84
N SER A 90 7.63 0.82 -1.00
CA SER A 90 6.60 1.84 -1.25
C SER A 90 6.84 2.61 -2.54
N GLU A 91 8.05 3.13 -2.73
CA GLU A 91 8.43 3.93 -3.90
C GLU A 91 8.35 3.13 -5.20
N VAL A 92 8.86 1.90 -5.18
CA VAL A 92 8.79 0.97 -6.32
C VAL A 92 7.34 0.57 -6.58
N GLY A 93 6.56 0.27 -5.53
CA GLY A 93 5.13 -0.03 -5.64
C GLY A 93 4.32 1.11 -6.27
N ARG A 94 4.60 2.36 -5.87
CA ARG A 94 3.96 3.55 -6.46
C ARG A 94 4.32 3.68 -7.94
N SER A 95 5.59 3.49 -8.27
CA SER A 95 6.10 3.54 -9.65
C SER A 95 5.52 2.43 -10.54
N LEU A 96 5.33 1.23 -9.99
CA LEU A 96 4.67 0.11 -10.69
C LEU A 96 3.20 0.40 -10.92
N HIS A 97 2.50 0.99 -9.95
CA HIS A 97 1.09 1.36 -10.09
C HIS A 97 0.92 2.44 -11.17
N THR A 98 1.72 3.51 -11.15
CA THR A 98 1.66 4.54 -12.20
C THR A 98 2.01 3.97 -13.57
N THR A 99 3.03 3.10 -13.64
CA THR A 99 3.39 2.38 -14.86
C THR A 99 2.22 1.53 -15.39
N GLN A 100 1.51 0.82 -14.52
CA GLN A 100 0.37 0.00 -14.91
C GLN A 100 -0.81 0.86 -15.41
N THR A 101 -1.13 1.96 -14.75
CA THR A 101 -2.18 2.89 -15.23
C THR A 101 -1.85 3.47 -16.60
N ARG A 102 -0.57 3.80 -16.85
CA ARG A 102 -0.09 4.27 -18.16
C ARG A 102 -0.18 3.18 -19.22
N LEU A 103 0.18 1.94 -18.92
CA LEU A 103 0.03 0.80 -19.83
C LEU A 103 -1.44 0.57 -20.20
N ASN A 104 -2.35 0.54 -19.22
CA ASN A 104 -3.78 0.36 -19.47
C ASN A 104 -4.33 1.47 -20.38
N LYS A 105 -3.93 2.73 -20.17
CA LYS A 105 -4.31 3.84 -21.04
C LYS A 105 -3.75 3.66 -22.46
N LEU A 106 -2.48 3.30 -22.57
CA LEU A 106 -1.80 3.10 -23.84
C LEU A 106 -2.40 1.94 -24.65
N GLU A 107 -2.81 0.87 -23.98
CA GLU A 107 -3.53 -0.27 -24.58
C GLU A 107 -4.89 0.17 -25.13
N ASN A 108 -5.65 0.97 -24.38
CA ASN A 108 -6.91 1.55 -24.85
C ASN A 108 -6.70 2.47 -26.05
N ASP A 109 -5.67 3.33 -25.99
CA ASP A 109 -5.32 4.24 -27.08
C ASP A 109 -4.95 3.44 -28.35
N ILE A 110 -4.07 2.44 -28.25
CA ILE A 110 -3.69 1.56 -29.36
C ILE A 110 -4.91 0.81 -29.91
N SER A 111 -5.79 0.30 -29.06
CA SER A 111 -7.03 -0.36 -29.48
C SER A 111 -7.93 0.57 -30.30
N SER A 112 -8.12 1.81 -29.84
CA SER A 112 -8.90 2.83 -30.55
C SER A 112 -8.26 3.24 -31.89
N LEU A 113 -6.93 3.36 -31.92
CA LEU A 113 -6.17 3.65 -33.14
C LEU A 113 -6.32 2.51 -34.16
N ASN A 114 -6.24 1.26 -33.72
CA ASN A 114 -6.42 0.09 -34.58
C ASN A 114 -7.82 0.07 -35.21
N ALA A 115 -8.86 0.40 -34.43
CA ALA A 115 -10.23 0.50 -34.93
C ALA A 115 -10.37 1.62 -35.98
N ASN A 116 -9.78 2.80 -35.72
CA ASN A 116 -9.77 3.93 -36.66
C ASN A 116 -9.01 3.62 -37.95
N ILE A 117 -7.83 3.01 -37.84
CA ILE A 117 -7.03 2.56 -38.99
C ILE A 117 -7.83 1.58 -39.83
N LYS A 118 -8.49 0.59 -39.22
CA LYS A 118 -9.33 -0.38 -39.93
C LYS A 118 -10.47 0.31 -40.68
N ARG A 119 -11.16 1.26 -40.04
CA ARG A 119 -12.23 2.06 -40.68
C ARG A 119 -11.70 2.85 -41.87
N LEU A 120 -10.59 3.59 -41.70
CA LEU A 120 -9.96 4.37 -42.77
C LEU A 120 -9.46 3.49 -43.92
N GLN A 121 -8.96 2.28 -43.62
CA GLN A 121 -8.56 1.30 -44.65
C GLN A 121 -9.77 0.83 -45.46
N THR A 122 -10.91 0.54 -44.82
CA THR A 122 -12.15 0.18 -45.53
C THR A 122 -12.62 1.35 -46.39
N GLN A 123 -12.67 2.57 -45.84
CA GLN A 123 -13.07 3.77 -46.59
C GLN A 123 -12.16 4.03 -47.79
N GLN A 124 -10.84 3.94 -47.60
CA GLN A 124 -9.86 4.09 -48.68
C GLN A 124 -10.06 3.03 -49.76
N LYS A 125 -10.35 1.77 -49.38
CA LYS A 125 -10.61 0.68 -50.32
C LYS A 125 -11.87 0.95 -51.15
N GLU A 126 -12.96 1.36 -50.50
CA GLU A 126 -14.23 1.70 -51.17
C GLU A 126 -14.07 2.90 -52.12
N GLN A 127 -13.42 3.98 -51.66
CA GLN A 127 -13.12 5.17 -52.48
C GLN A 127 -12.26 4.82 -53.70
N ARG A 128 -11.22 4.00 -53.50
CA ARG A 128 -10.36 3.51 -54.61
C ARG A 128 -11.14 2.68 -55.60
N GLN A 129 -12.02 1.79 -55.14
CA GLN A 129 -12.81 0.94 -56.02
C GLN A 129 -13.80 1.78 -56.84
N LEU A 130 -14.48 2.75 -56.20
CA LEU A 130 -15.40 3.66 -56.89
C LEU A 130 -14.67 4.46 -57.96
N LEU A 131 -13.52 5.06 -57.62
CA LEU A 131 -12.72 5.86 -58.55
C LEU A 131 -12.16 5.00 -59.69
N ALA A 132 -11.71 3.78 -59.40
CA ALA A 132 -11.25 2.83 -60.41
C ALA A 132 -12.37 2.45 -61.39
N ASN A 133 -13.59 2.20 -60.89
CA ASN A 133 -14.75 1.93 -61.73
C ASN A 133 -15.11 3.12 -62.63
N GLN A 134 -15.07 4.35 -62.09
CA GLN A 134 -15.30 5.57 -62.87
C GLN A 134 -14.24 5.80 -63.96
N LEU A 135 -12.96 5.57 -63.64
CA LEU A 135 -11.86 5.66 -64.60
C LEU A 135 -11.97 4.60 -65.69
N ASN A 136 -12.33 3.37 -65.33
CA ASN A 136 -12.56 2.28 -66.30
C ASN A 136 -13.73 2.58 -67.24
N ALA A 137 -14.83 3.12 -66.72
CA ALA A 137 -15.97 3.53 -67.54
C ALA A 137 -15.59 4.65 -68.51
N ALA A 138 -14.86 5.67 -68.02
CA ALA A 138 -14.36 6.77 -68.85
C ALA A 138 -13.39 6.28 -69.94
N PHE A 139 -12.50 5.33 -69.61
CA PHE A 139 -11.56 4.74 -70.57
C PHE A 139 -12.29 3.95 -71.66
N ARG A 140 -13.27 3.10 -71.29
CA ARG A 140 -14.07 2.31 -72.24
C ARG A 140 -14.92 3.17 -73.17
N GLN A 141 -15.39 4.32 -72.69
CA GLN A 141 -16.17 5.27 -73.49
C GLN A 141 -15.31 6.02 -74.54
N GLY A 142 -13.99 5.88 -74.48
CA GLY A 142 -13.06 6.59 -75.35
C GLY A 142 -12.91 8.05 -74.95
N ASN A 143 -11.66 8.52 -74.85
CA ASN A 143 -11.29 9.81 -74.25
C ASN A 143 -11.84 11.06 -74.98
N HIS A 144 -12.63 10.88 -76.05
CA HIS A 144 -12.96 11.93 -77.03
C HIS A 144 -14.45 12.05 -77.39
N GLN A 145 -15.34 11.13 -76.97
CA GLN A 145 -16.77 11.21 -77.32
C GLN A 145 -17.48 12.45 -76.76
N GLY A 146 -17.03 12.99 -75.62
CA GLY A 146 -17.63 14.20 -75.04
C GLY A 146 -17.45 15.45 -75.90
N LEU A 147 -16.29 15.57 -76.58
CA LEU A 147 -16.02 16.66 -77.53
C LEU A 147 -16.75 16.42 -78.85
N GLU A 148 -16.85 15.18 -79.30
CA GLU A 148 -17.58 14.78 -80.51
C GLU A 148 -19.08 15.06 -80.41
N LEU A 149 -19.70 14.79 -79.25
CA LEU A 149 -21.11 15.08 -78.98
C LEU A 149 -21.42 16.60 -78.95
N LEU A 150 -20.46 17.40 -78.47
CA LEU A 150 -20.56 18.86 -78.46
C LEU A 150 -20.51 19.46 -79.87
N LEU A 151 -19.72 18.85 -80.76
CA LEU A 151 -19.54 19.29 -82.14
C LEU A 151 -20.71 18.88 -83.05
N ASN A 152 -21.36 17.74 -82.81
CA ASN A 152 -22.34 17.16 -83.74
C ASN A 152 -23.84 17.44 -83.43
N GLY A 153 -24.21 18.05 -82.30
CA GLY A 153 -25.63 18.33 -81.95
C GLY A 153 -26.18 19.65 -82.51
N GLN A 154 -27.42 19.68 -83.03
CA GLN A 154 -28.04 20.88 -83.63
C GLN A 154 -28.92 21.75 -82.69
N GLU A 155 -29.09 21.41 -81.40
CA GLU A 155 -29.89 22.21 -80.45
C GLU A 155 -29.03 22.97 -79.41
N ASN A 156 -28.99 24.30 -79.50
CA ASN A 156 -28.13 25.16 -78.66
C ASN A 156 -28.37 24.98 -77.13
N GLN A 157 -29.63 24.90 -76.70
CA GLN A 157 -29.99 24.77 -75.27
C GLN A 157 -29.59 23.41 -74.66
N ARG A 158 -29.52 22.34 -75.48
CA ARG A 158 -29.11 21.01 -75.00
C ARG A 158 -27.60 20.97 -74.72
N LYS A 159 -26.79 21.65 -75.54
CA LYS A 159 -25.34 21.75 -75.35
C LYS A 159 -24.96 22.44 -74.04
N GLU A 160 -25.62 23.55 -73.73
CA GLU A 160 -25.40 24.28 -72.46
C GLU A 160 -25.64 23.40 -71.24
N ARG A 161 -26.73 22.61 -71.24
CA ARG A 161 -27.02 21.66 -70.16
C ARG A 161 -25.99 20.53 -70.08
N ILE A 162 -25.57 19.98 -71.22
CA ILE A 162 -24.54 18.93 -71.26
C ILE A 162 -23.21 19.46 -70.69
N LEU A 163 -22.79 20.67 -71.07
CA LEU A 163 -21.59 21.31 -70.54
C LEU A 163 -21.67 21.52 -69.02
N ALA A 164 -22.82 21.98 -68.52
CA ALA A 164 -23.05 22.10 -67.08
C ALA A 164 -22.98 20.73 -66.37
N TYR A 165 -23.57 19.67 -66.94
CA TYR A 165 -23.46 18.33 -66.35
C TYR A 165 -22.03 17.80 -66.31
N TYR A 166 -21.23 18.07 -67.35
CA TYR A 166 -19.81 17.74 -67.36
C TYR A 166 -19.01 18.52 -66.32
N SER A 167 -19.32 19.79 -66.07
CA SER A 167 -18.64 20.57 -65.02
C SER A 167 -18.95 20.01 -63.63
N TYR A 168 -20.22 19.71 -63.32
CA TYR A 168 -20.60 19.06 -62.06
C TYR A 168 -19.95 17.68 -61.91
N LEU A 169 -19.87 16.89 -62.98
CA LEU A 169 -19.20 15.58 -62.95
C LEU A 169 -17.70 15.72 -62.67
N ASN A 170 -17.02 16.67 -63.31
CA ASN A 170 -15.59 16.92 -63.09
C ASN A 170 -15.32 17.44 -61.67
N GLN A 171 -16.20 18.31 -61.16
CA GLN A 171 -16.14 18.77 -59.78
C GLN A 171 -16.27 17.60 -58.80
N ALA A 172 -17.27 16.73 -58.97
CA ALA A 172 -17.45 15.55 -58.13
C ALA A 172 -16.24 14.59 -58.20
N ARG A 173 -15.59 14.44 -59.37
CA ARG A 173 -14.35 13.67 -59.52
C ARG A 173 -13.18 14.30 -58.75
N GLN A 174 -13.03 15.62 -58.84
CA GLN A 174 -11.98 16.34 -58.12
C GLN A 174 -12.17 16.21 -56.60
N GLU A 175 -13.42 16.32 -56.13
CA GLU A 175 -13.79 16.09 -54.72
C GLU A 175 -13.52 14.64 -54.28
N ALA A 176 -13.81 13.64 -55.13
CA ALA A 176 -13.50 12.23 -54.84
C ALA A 176 -11.98 11.97 -54.72
N ILE A 177 -11.17 12.59 -55.57
CA ILE A 177 -9.71 12.49 -55.48
C ILE A 177 -9.19 13.18 -54.22
N ALA A 178 -9.68 14.39 -53.91
CA ALA A 178 -9.30 15.14 -52.72
C ALA A 178 -9.67 14.40 -51.42
N THR A 179 -10.85 13.78 -51.36
CA THR A 179 -11.28 12.97 -50.21
C THR A 179 -10.43 11.71 -50.06
N LEU A 180 -10.05 11.03 -51.15
CA LEU A 180 -9.15 9.88 -51.11
C LEU A 180 -7.73 10.27 -50.65
N GLN A 181 -7.21 11.41 -51.13
CA GLN A 181 -5.92 11.94 -50.68
C GLN A 181 -5.94 12.24 -49.18
N LYS A 182 -6.99 12.94 -48.70
CA LYS A 182 -7.20 13.21 -47.28
C LYS A 182 -7.28 11.92 -46.44
N THR A 183 -8.07 10.95 -46.89
CA THR A 183 -8.20 9.64 -46.20
C THR A 183 -6.87 8.90 -46.14
N THR A 184 -6.05 8.99 -47.20
CA THR A 184 -4.72 8.37 -47.26
C THR A 184 -3.73 9.05 -46.31
N GLU A 185 -3.76 10.39 -46.25
CA GLU A 185 -2.93 11.17 -45.34
C GLU A 185 -3.29 10.88 -43.88
N GLU A 186 -4.59 10.92 -43.54
CA GLU A 186 -5.08 10.56 -42.21
C GLU A 186 -4.67 9.13 -41.82
N LEU A 187 -4.80 8.16 -42.74
CA LEU A 187 -4.38 6.78 -42.51
C LEU A 187 -2.88 6.67 -42.20
N ASN A 188 -2.03 7.38 -42.94
CA ASN A 188 -0.59 7.37 -42.73
C ASN A 188 -0.20 7.99 -41.38
N GLN A 189 -0.83 9.11 -41.03
CA GLN A 189 -0.64 9.77 -39.73
C GLN A 189 -1.06 8.85 -38.57
N GLN A 190 -2.21 8.19 -38.68
CA GLN A 190 -2.69 7.24 -37.66
C GLN A 190 -1.76 6.02 -37.51
N LYS A 191 -1.24 5.47 -38.61
CA LYS A 191 -0.26 4.37 -38.57
C LYS A 191 1.06 4.79 -37.93
N LYS A 192 1.55 6.00 -38.22
CA LYS A 192 2.76 6.55 -37.59
C LYS A 192 2.57 6.67 -36.07
N LEU A 193 1.45 7.26 -35.65
CA LEU A 193 1.11 7.39 -34.23
C LEU A 193 0.99 6.02 -33.54
N GLN A 194 0.40 5.02 -34.20
CA GLN A 194 0.32 3.65 -33.70
C GLN A 194 1.71 3.05 -33.44
N LEU A 195 2.66 3.20 -34.37
CA LEU A 195 4.03 2.70 -34.21
C LEU A 195 4.77 3.41 -33.05
N GLU A 196 4.61 4.72 -32.93
CA GLU A 196 5.16 5.50 -31.81
C GLU A 196 4.62 4.98 -30.46
N LYS A 197 3.31 4.76 -30.38
CA LYS A 197 2.65 4.22 -29.18
C LYS A 197 3.08 2.79 -28.85
N GLN A 198 3.30 1.94 -29.85
CA GLN A 198 3.83 0.59 -29.65
C GLN A 198 5.29 0.60 -29.17
N SER A 199 6.11 1.54 -29.66
CA SER A 199 7.48 1.72 -29.18
C SER A 199 7.50 2.21 -27.72
N GLU A 200 6.66 3.19 -27.39
CA GLU A 200 6.43 3.67 -26.03
C GLU A 200 6.04 2.52 -25.09
N GLN A 201 5.13 1.64 -25.53
CA GLN A 201 4.69 0.47 -24.76
C GLN A 201 5.85 -0.48 -24.43
N LYS A 202 6.69 -0.82 -25.42
CA LYS A 202 7.86 -1.70 -25.24
C LYS A 202 8.88 -1.13 -24.25
N ALA A 203 9.14 0.17 -24.34
CA ALA A 203 10.03 0.86 -23.41
C ALA A 203 9.50 0.80 -21.96
N ILE A 204 8.20 1.05 -21.78
CA ILE A 204 7.55 0.97 -20.47
C ILE A 204 7.58 -0.44 -19.90
N LEU A 205 7.30 -1.48 -20.70
CA LEU A 205 7.38 -2.88 -20.27
C LEU A 205 8.79 -3.27 -19.78
N THR A 206 9.82 -2.73 -20.41
CA THR A 206 11.22 -2.97 -20.01
C THR A 206 11.52 -2.33 -18.66
N SER A 207 11.09 -1.08 -18.45
CA SER A 207 11.21 -0.39 -17.16
C SER A 207 10.40 -1.10 -16.06
N GLN A 208 9.19 -1.59 -16.38
CA GLN A 208 8.36 -2.35 -15.45
C GLN A 208 9.07 -3.63 -14.99
N LYS A 209 9.76 -4.34 -15.89
CA LYS A 209 10.54 -5.55 -15.55
C LYS A 209 11.66 -5.24 -14.54
N GLN A 210 12.40 -4.14 -14.75
CA GLN A 210 13.46 -3.70 -13.84
C GLN A 210 12.90 -3.31 -12.47
N GLN A 211 11.79 -2.58 -12.43
CA GLN A 211 11.10 -2.21 -11.20
C GLN A 211 10.63 -3.44 -10.41
N LYS A 212 10.04 -4.44 -11.10
CA LYS A 212 9.66 -5.72 -10.47
C LYS A 212 10.86 -6.45 -9.87
N GLN A 213 11.99 -6.49 -10.57
CA GLN A 213 13.20 -7.11 -10.02
C GLN A 213 13.70 -6.38 -8.76
N LYS A 214 13.70 -5.04 -8.74
CA LYS A 214 14.05 -4.23 -7.56
C LYS A 214 13.08 -4.45 -6.39
N MET A 215 11.79 -4.64 -6.67
CA MET A 215 10.78 -4.97 -5.66
C MET A 215 11.08 -6.33 -5.00
N GLU A 216 11.39 -7.36 -5.78
CA GLU A 216 11.66 -8.70 -5.27
C GLU A 216 12.94 -8.76 -4.43
N THR A 217 14.00 -8.05 -4.81
CA THR A 217 15.20 -7.96 -3.98
C THR A 217 14.92 -7.27 -2.65
N ALA A 218 14.14 -6.18 -2.64
CA ALA A 218 13.74 -5.51 -1.40
C ALA A 218 12.84 -6.40 -0.52
N ARG A 219 11.91 -7.16 -1.11
CA ARG A 219 11.04 -8.11 -0.39
C ARG A 219 11.82 -9.24 0.27
N THR A 220 12.79 -9.82 -0.42
CA THR A 220 13.64 -10.89 0.14
C THR A 220 14.51 -10.38 1.29
N ALA A 221 15.04 -9.16 1.19
CA ALA A 221 15.77 -8.51 2.28
C ALA A 221 14.86 -8.28 3.50
N ARG A 222 13.65 -7.74 3.27
CA ARG A 222 12.62 -7.55 4.30
C ARG A 222 12.27 -8.84 5.01
N HIS A 223 12.04 -9.92 4.28
CA HIS A 223 11.70 -11.21 4.87
C HIS A 223 12.80 -11.70 5.83
N LYS A 224 14.08 -11.59 5.44
CA LYS A 224 15.21 -11.93 6.31
C LYS A 224 15.23 -11.09 7.59
N THR A 225 15.04 -9.77 7.48
CA THR A 225 15.00 -8.86 8.63
C THR A 225 13.84 -9.20 9.57
N LEU A 226 12.66 -9.53 9.03
CA LEU A 226 11.49 -9.95 9.84
C LEU A 226 11.75 -11.27 10.57
N THR A 227 12.32 -12.28 9.92
CA THR A 227 12.65 -13.56 10.56
C THR A 227 13.60 -13.37 11.75
N VAL A 228 14.60 -12.48 11.62
CA VAL A 228 15.50 -12.14 12.73
C VAL A 228 14.75 -11.42 13.85
N LEU A 229 13.89 -10.45 13.51
CA LEU A 229 13.10 -9.69 14.48
C LEU A 229 12.09 -10.57 15.24
N GLU A 230 11.48 -11.55 14.58
CA GLU A 230 10.57 -12.51 15.23
C GLU A 230 11.29 -13.42 16.23
N SER A 231 12.53 -13.82 15.89
CA SER A 231 13.36 -14.65 16.77
C SER A 231 13.77 -13.93 18.06
N SER A 232 13.89 -12.60 18.02
CA SER A 232 14.13 -11.78 19.22
C SER A 232 12.85 -11.50 20.01
N LEU A 233 11.71 -11.26 19.33
CA LEU A 233 10.43 -10.93 19.97
C LEU A 233 9.84 -12.04 20.85
N LYS A 234 10.03 -13.33 20.53
CA LYS A 234 9.55 -14.44 21.37
C LYS A 234 10.12 -14.46 22.80
N LYS A 235 11.16 -13.66 23.08
CA LYS A 235 11.83 -13.62 24.38
C LYS A 235 11.40 -12.45 25.27
N ASP A 236 10.61 -11.50 24.76
CA ASP A 236 10.40 -10.22 25.45
C ASP A 236 9.01 -10.06 26.09
N GLN A 237 8.99 -9.93 27.42
CA GLN A 237 7.87 -9.43 28.23
C GLN A 237 7.57 -7.92 27.99
N GLN A 238 8.35 -7.24 27.14
CA GLN A 238 8.37 -5.77 27.00
C GLN A 238 7.45 -5.21 25.89
N SER A 239 6.65 -6.04 25.22
CA SER A 239 5.78 -5.62 24.10
C SER A 239 4.79 -4.49 24.46
N LEU A 240 4.30 -4.46 25.71
CA LEU A 240 3.35 -3.43 26.17
C LEU A 240 3.94 -2.00 26.16
N ALA A 241 5.20 -1.85 26.61
CA ALA A 241 5.86 -0.55 26.66
C ALA A 241 6.08 0.02 25.25
N GLU A 242 6.43 -0.86 24.31
CA GLU A 242 6.61 -0.50 22.91
C GLU A 242 5.31 -0.10 22.22
N LEU A 243 4.22 -0.86 22.42
CA LEU A 243 2.92 -0.50 21.86
C LEU A 243 2.47 0.90 22.32
N ARG A 244 2.70 1.24 23.59
CA ARG A 244 2.47 2.60 24.12
C ARG A 244 3.36 3.65 23.46
N GLN A 245 4.65 3.36 23.27
CA GLN A 245 5.58 4.27 22.59
C GLN A 245 5.20 4.48 21.11
N ASN A 246 4.79 3.43 20.41
CA ASN A 246 4.33 3.51 19.03
C ASN A 246 3.07 4.38 18.92
N GLU A 247 2.11 4.22 19.85
CA GLU A 247 0.93 5.07 19.93
C GLU A 247 1.30 6.54 20.16
N THR A 248 2.20 6.84 21.11
CA THR A 248 2.67 8.21 21.35
C THR A 248 3.34 8.80 20.12
N ARG A 249 4.23 8.03 19.46
CA ARG A 249 4.92 8.47 18.24
C ARG A 249 3.94 8.79 17.11
N LEU A 250 2.90 7.97 16.93
CA LEU A 250 1.82 8.23 15.97
C LEU A 250 1.09 9.54 16.31
N ARG A 251 0.72 9.74 17.58
CA ARG A 251 0.06 10.97 18.04
C ARG A 251 0.92 12.20 17.81
N ASP A 252 2.21 12.15 18.15
CA ASP A 252 3.13 13.27 18.00
C ASP A 252 3.34 13.65 16.52
N LYS A 253 3.46 12.64 15.65
CA LYS A 253 3.59 12.84 14.21
C LYS A 253 2.34 13.47 13.60
N ILE A 254 1.16 13.02 14.01
CA ILE A 254 -0.12 13.63 13.60
C ILE A 254 -0.20 15.06 14.12
N ALA A 255 0.07 15.30 15.41
CA ALA A 255 0.03 16.64 16.00
C ALA A 255 1.05 17.62 15.35
N LYS A 256 2.21 17.13 14.93
CA LYS A 256 3.16 17.92 14.14
C LYS A 256 2.58 18.26 12.76
N ALA A 257 2.06 17.27 12.04
CA ALA A 257 1.49 17.48 10.71
C ALA A 257 0.26 18.42 10.76
N GLU A 258 -0.59 18.28 11.78
CA GLU A 258 -1.71 19.19 12.05
C GLU A 258 -1.24 20.63 12.26
N ARG A 259 -0.20 20.86 13.06
CA ARG A 259 0.35 22.21 13.29
C ARG A 259 0.85 22.83 11.99
N GLU A 260 1.53 22.05 11.15
CA GLU A 260 2.02 22.51 9.84
C GLU A 260 0.86 22.78 8.86
N ALA A 261 -0.24 22.04 8.98
CA ALA A 261 -1.44 22.20 8.14
C ALA A 261 -2.39 23.31 8.62
N LYS A 262 -2.42 23.63 9.92
CA LYS A 262 -3.37 24.57 10.54
C LYS A 262 -3.41 25.93 9.86
N SER A 263 -2.24 26.50 9.53
CA SER A 263 -2.15 27.80 8.84
C SER A 263 -2.79 27.80 7.45
N ARG A 264 -2.77 26.66 6.76
CA ARG A 264 -3.40 26.45 5.45
C ARG A 264 -4.89 26.13 5.60
N ALA A 265 -5.23 25.26 6.54
CA ALA A 265 -6.60 24.90 6.87
C ALA A 265 -7.42 26.12 7.29
N GLU A 266 -6.84 27.07 8.04
CA GLU A 266 -7.51 28.33 8.41
C GLU A 266 -7.80 29.21 7.19
N ARG A 267 -6.89 29.29 6.21
CA ARG A 267 -7.12 30.04 4.96
C ARG A 267 -8.22 29.40 4.13
N GLU A 268 -8.12 28.09 3.91
CA GLU A 268 -9.11 27.32 3.14
C GLU A 268 -10.47 27.28 3.84
N ALA A 269 -10.53 27.25 5.17
CA ALA A 269 -11.77 27.31 5.93
C ALA A 269 -12.45 28.68 5.83
N ARG A 270 -11.67 29.78 5.81
CA ARG A 270 -12.20 31.13 5.57
C ARG A 270 -12.76 31.26 4.15
N GLU A 271 -12.06 30.73 3.15
CA GLU A 271 -12.54 30.68 1.77
C GLU A 271 -13.81 29.80 1.64
N ALA A 272 -13.81 28.62 2.25
CA ALA A 272 -14.98 27.74 2.30
C ALA A 272 -16.18 28.40 2.97
N ALA A 273 -15.96 29.14 4.07
CA ALA A 273 -17.03 29.86 4.76
C ALA A 273 -17.60 30.99 3.89
N ARG A 274 -16.74 31.73 3.17
CA ARG A 274 -17.17 32.76 2.21
C ARG A 274 -17.98 32.16 1.08
N VAL A 275 -17.49 31.07 0.47
CA VAL A 275 -18.19 30.38 -0.62
C VAL A 275 -19.52 29.78 -0.13
N ARG A 276 -19.55 29.16 1.05
CA ARG A 276 -20.81 28.68 1.67
C ARG A 276 -21.81 29.80 1.89
N ALA A 277 -21.37 30.96 2.39
CA ALA A 277 -22.23 32.12 2.57
C ALA A 277 -22.76 32.67 1.23
N GLN A 278 -21.90 32.73 0.20
CA GLN A 278 -22.30 33.14 -1.16
C GLN A 278 -23.30 32.16 -1.78
N VAL A 279 -23.05 30.85 -1.69
CA VAL A 279 -23.96 29.81 -2.19
C VAL A 279 -25.29 29.87 -1.45
N ALA A 280 -25.29 30.02 -0.13
CA ALA A 280 -26.52 30.16 0.66
C ALA A 280 -27.31 31.42 0.28
N ALA A 281 -26.63 32.55 0.03
CA ALA A 281 -27.26 33.77 -0.45
C ALA A 281 -27.86 33.60 -1.85
N LYS A 282 -27.11 33.01 -2.78
CA LYS A 282 -27.59 32.69 -4.15
C LYS A 282 -28.77 31.71 -4.12
N GLN A 283 -28.76 30.71 -3.24
CA GLN A 283 -29.88 29.79 -3.06
C GLN A 283 -31.13 30.49 -2.52
N LYS A 284 -30.99 31.37 -1.51
CA LYS A 284 -32.12 32.18 -1.01
C LYS A 284 -32.69 33.10 -2.08
N GLN A 285 -31.83 33.77 -2.86
CA GLN A 285 -32.25 34.62 -3.98
C GLN A 285 -32.94 33.82 -5.10
N ALA A 286 -32.44 32.63 -5.42
CA ALA A 286 -33.06 31.75 -6.41
C ALA A 286 -34.45 31.28 -5.95
N GLN A 287 -34.57 30.86 -4.67
CA GLN A 287 -35.85 30.47 -4.05
C GLN A 287 -36.86 31.63 -4.07
N GLN A 288 -36.43 32.85 -3.77
CA GLN A 288 -37.28 34.06 -3.85
C GLN A 288 -37.72 34.37 -5.30
N LYS A 289 -36.92 33.99 -6.30
CA LYS A 289 -37.22 34.15 -7.73
C LYS A 289 -37.86 32.91 -8.36
N GLY A 290 -38.31 31.92 -7.57
CA GLY A 290 -38.94 30.70 -8.07
C GLY A 290 -38.02 29.76 -8.86
N SER A 291 -36.71 29.92 -8.75
CA SER A 291 -35.69 29.10 -9.44
C SER A 291 -34.83 28.32 -8.43
N SER A 292 -34.09 27.30 -8.90
CA SER A 292 -33.19 26.51 -8.06
C SER A 292 -31.73 26.71 -8.48
N TYR A 293 -30.88 27.17 -7.55
CA TYR A 293 -29.45 27.32 -7.78
C TYR A 293 -28.72 26.00 -7.55
N LYS A 294 -28.09 25.46 -8.61
CA LYS A 294 -27.16 24.33 -8.52
C LYS A 294 -25.74 24.86 -8.32
N PRO A 295 -25.07 24.59 -7.20
CA PRO A 295 -23.68 25.02 -6.98
C PRO A 295 -22.75 24.46 -8.04
N THR A 296 -21.68 25.21 -8.37
CA THR A 296 -20.65 24.75 -9.30
C THR A 296 -19.87 23.57 -8.72
N GLU A 297 -19.16 22.82 -9.57
CA GLU A 297 -18.39 21.65 -9.13
C GLU A 297 -17.30 22.03 -8.13
N GLU A 298 -16.64 23.17 -8.33
CA GLU A 298 -15.61 23.70 -7.44
C GLU A 298 -16.19 24.11 -6.06
N GLU A 299 -17.37 24.75 -6.06
CA GLU A 299 -18.09 25.10 -4.83
C GLU A 299 -18.46 23.83 -4.04
N ARG A 300 -18.93 22.77 -4.72
CA ARG A 300 -19.25 21.48 -4.07
C ARG A 300 -18.01 20.79 -3.52
N ALA A 301 -16.93 20.70 -4.29
CA ALA A 301 -15.68 20.08 -3.86
C ALA A 301 -15.07 20.80 -2.64
N LEU A 302 -15.13 22.14 -2.60
CA LEU A 302 -14.71 22.94 -1.44
C LEU A 302 -15.57 22.70 -0.20
N MET A 303 -16.89 22.57 -0.37
CA MET A 303 -17.78 22.30 0.75
C MET A 303 -17.63 20.89 1.29
N ALA A 304 -17.45 19.90 0.41
CA ALA A 304 -17.28 18.49 0.77
C ALA A 304 -15.99 18.28 1.57
N ARG A 305 -14.86 18.81 1.11
CA ARG A 305 -13.54 18.64 1.76
C ARG A 305 -13.38 19.35 3.11
N THR A 306 -14.22 20.35 3.39
CA THR A 306 -14.19 21.13 4.65
C THR A 306 -15.42 20.84 5.53
N GLY A 307 -16.20 19.82 5.18
CA GLY A 307 -17.46 19.48 5.83
C GLY A 307 -17.32 18.71 7.14
N GLY A 308 -16.18 18.04 7.32
CA GLY A 308 -16.03 16.91 8.24
C GLY A 308 -16.66 15.63 7.69
N LEU A 309 -16.54 14.52 8.42
CA LEU A 309 -17.14 13.23 8.03
C LEU A 309 -18.66 13.17 8.28
N GLY A 310 -19.23 14.17 8.99
CA GLY A 310 -20.64 14.21 9.32
C GLY A 310 -21.05 13.21 10.40
N ARG A 311 -22.36 12.94 10.49
CA ARG A 311 -22.92 11.97 11.45
C ARG A 311 -22.65 10.54 10.98
N PRO A 312 -22.30 9.59 11.85
CA PRO A 312 -22.12 8.19 11.48
C PRO A 312 -23.45 7.58 11.01
N ALA A 313 -23.62 7.41 9.70
CA ALA A 313 -24.85 6.89 9.09
C ALA A 313 -24.56 6.00 7.87
N GLY A 314 -23.39 5.35 7.82
CA GLY A 314 -22.99 4.47 6.70
C GLY A 314 -22.78 5.19 5.36
N GLN A 315 -22.59 6.51 5.36
CA GLN A 315 -22.45 7.30 4.14
C GLN A 315 -21.08 7.19 3.48
N ALA A 316 -20.05 6.77 4.22
CA ALA A 316 -18.68 6.70 3.76
C ALA A 316 -18.40 5.38 3.04
N ILE A 317 -17.41 5.43 2.15
CA ILE A 317 -16.97 4.28 1.36
C ILE A 317 -16.07 3.39 2.22
N TRP A 318 -16.24 2.08 2.11
CA TRP A 318 -15.30 1.12 2.68
C TRP A 318 -13.89 1.33 2.11
N PRO A 319 -12.87 1.55 2.95
CA PRO A 319 -11.51 1.82 2.46
C PRO A 319 -10.90 0.60 1.75
N VAL A 320 -11.29 -0.60 2.17
CA VAL A 320 -11.09 -1.86 1.45
C VAL A 320 -12.24 -2.80 1.79
N ARG A 321 -12.59 -3.71 0.87
CA ARG A 321 -13.57 -4.77 1.12
C ARG A 321 -12.84 -6.03 1.60
N GLY A 322 -13.21 -6.52 2.77
CA GLY A 322 -12.55 -7.65 3.41
C GLY A 322 -13.14 -7.99 4.77
N ARG A 323 -12.64 -9.05 5.40
CA ARG A 323 -13.08 -9.47 6.74
C ARG A 323 -12.41 -8.59 7.80
N VAL A 324 -13.20 -8.03 8.72
CA VAL A 324 -12.67 -7.36 9.91
C VAL A 324 -12.09 -8.43 10.83
N ILE A 325 -10.78 -8.38 11.06
CA ILE A 325 -10.04 -9.34 11.90
C ILE A 325 -9.75 -8.78 13.31
N HIS A 326 -9.76 -7.46 13.46
CA HIS A 326 -9.73 -6.79 14.77
C HIS A 326 -10.72 -5.63 14.78
N SER A 327 -11.47 -5.50 15.88
CA SER A 327 -12.49 -4.48 16.07
C SER A 327 -12.02 -3.35 16.99
N PHE A 328 -12.61 -2.16 16.83
CA PHE A 328 -12.35 -1.06 17.77
C PHE A 328 -12.73 -1.46 19.20
N GLY A 329 -11.85 -1.18 20.15
CA GLY A 329 -12.07 -1.51 21.56
C GLY A 329 -11.77 -2.96 21.95
N GLU A 330 -11.39 -3.83 21.01
CA GLU A 330 -10.91 -5.19 21.30
C GLU A 330 -9.55 -5.15 22.02
N THR A 331 -9.29 -6.12 22.90
CA THR A 331 -8.04 -6.20 23.65
C THR A 331 -6.87 -6.62 22.76
N ILE A 332 -5.79 -5.83 22.75
CA ILE A 332 -4.52 -6.19 22.11
C ILE A 332 -3.66 -6.98 23.09
N GLN A 333 -3.31 -6.35 24.22
CA GLN A 333 -2.49 -6.94 25.26
C GLN A 333 -2.74 -6.24 26.60
N GLY A 334 -3.08 -6.99 27.65
CA GLY A 334 -3.41 -6.43 28.96
C GLY A 334 -4.56 -5.41 28.86
N GLU A 335 -4.27 -4.16 29.24
CA GLU A 335 -5.23 -3.05 29.19
C GLU A 335 -5.28 -2.32 27.84
N LEU A 336 -4.35 -2.61 26.91
CA LEU A 336 -4.37 -1.97 25.60
C LEU A 336 -5.56 -2.46 24.78
N ARG A 337 -6.22 -1.50 24.13
CA ARG A 337 -7.37 -1.71 23.25
C ARG A 337 -7.07 -1.16 21.85
N TRP A 338 -7.56 -1.84 20.83
CA TRP A 338 -7.51 -1.37 19.44
C TRP A 338 -8.20 0.00 19.31
N LYS A 339 -7.48 0.95 18.70
CA LYS A 339 -7.97 2.32 18.42
C LYS A 339 -8.60 2.45 17.03
N GLY A 340 -8.61 1.37 16.26
CA GLY A 340 -9.21 1.28 14.94
C GLY A 340 -9.73 -0.13 14.68
N ILE A 341 -9.98 -0.43 13.41
CA ILE A 341 -10.28 -1.77 12.93
C ILE A 341 -9.15 -2.26 12.04
N VAL A 342 -8.99 -3.57 11.94
CA VAL A 342 -8.07 -4.19 10.99
C VAL A 342 -8.86 -5.03 10.00
N ILE A 343 -8.69 -4.75 8.71
CA ILE A 343 -9.45 -5.38 7.62
C ILE A 343 -8.49 -6.24 6.81
N SER A 344 -8.71 -7.56 6.78
CA SER A 344 -7.91 -8.48 5.96
C SER A 344 -8.30 -8.34 4.49
N ALA A 345 -7.29 -8.14 3.65
CA ALA A 345 -7.42 -8.03 2.20
C ALA A 345 -6.09 -8.45 1.54
N ALA A 346 -6.14 -8.84 0.26
CA ALA A 346 -4.95 -9.28 -0.46
C ALA A 346 -3.91 -8.15 -0.55
N GLU A 347 -2.62 -8.50 -0.45
CA GLU A 347 -1.52 -7.57 -0.70
C GLU A 347 -1.66 -6.94 -2.09
N GLY A 348 -1.43 -5.63 -2.18
CA GLY A 348 -1.60 -4.87 -3.42
C GLY A 348 -3.03 -4.43 -3.73
N THR A 349 -4.03 -4.79 -2.91
CA THR A 349 -5.40 -4.27 -3.07
C THR A 349 -5.42 -2.75 -2.88
N GLU A 350 -6.15 -2.01 -3.72
CA GLU A 350 -6.29 -0.56 -3.57
C GLU A 350 -7.02 -0.19 -2.29
N VAL A 351 -6.36 0.63 -1.46
CA VAL A 351 -6.96 1.31 -0.31
C VAL A 351 -7.54 2.63 -0.81
N ARG A 352 -8.81 2.87 -0.53
CA ARG A 352 -9.55 4.04 -1.01
C ARG A 352 -9.80 5.03 0.12
N ALA A 353 -9.76 6.32 -0.21
CA ALA A 353 -10.19 7.36 0.72
C ALA A 353 -11.70 7.20 1.00
N ILE A 354 -12.08 7.18 2.28
CA ILE A 354 -13.49 7.00 2.68
C ILE A 354 -14.37 8.20 2.31
N SER A 355 -13.77 9.38 2.17
CA SER A 355 -14.40 10.67 1.94
C SER A 355 -13.39 11.65 1.32
N ASP A 356 -13.89 12.73 0.74
CA ASP A 356 -13.08 13.84 0.25
C ASP A 356 -12.22 14.44 1.38
N GLY A 357 -11.00 14.85 1.07
CA GLY A 357 -10.10 15.41 2.05
C GLY A 357 -8.74 15.78 1.49
N ARG A 358 -7.77 15.97 2.38
CA ARG A 358 -6.39 16.28 2.04
C ARG A 358 -5.43 15.39 2.82
N VAL A 359 -4.38 14.92 2.17
CA VAL A 359 -3.35 14.10 2.80
C VAL A 359 -2.53 14.97 3.75
N LEU A 360 -2.57 14.63 5.03
CA LEU A 360 -1.85 15.30 6.11
C LEU A 360 -0.48 14.65 6.35
N LEU A 361 -0.41 13.32 6.24
CA LEU A 361 0.79 12.53 6.47
C LEU A 361 0.83 11.34 5.52
N ALA A 362 2.03 11.02 5.02
CA ALA A 362 2.33 9.83 4.24
C ALA A 362 3.76 9.38 4.57
N ASP A 363 3.94 8.68 5.71
CA ASP A 363 5.25 8.34 6.28
C ASP A 363 5.21 6.95 6.92
N TRP A 364 6.38 6.37 7.14
CA TRP A 364 6.53 5.11 7.87
C TRP A 364 6.58 5.36 9.38
N LEU A 365 5.76 4.64 10.14
CA LEU A 365 5.68 4.71 11.59
C LEU A 365 5.82 3.32 12.19
N GLN A 366 6.71 3.17 13.19
CA GLN A 366 6.91 1.91 13.89
C GLN A 366 5.58 1.40 14.48
N GLY A 367 5.29 0.13 14.26
CA GLY A 367 4.05 -0.52 14.70
C GLY A 367 2.83 -0.26 13.82
N TYR A 368 2.87 0.73 12.92
CA TYR A 368 1.78 1.05 11.97
C TYR A 368 2.20 0.94 10.51
N GLY A 369 3.49 0.74 10.23
CA GLY A 369 4.04 0.63 8.88
C GLY A 369 3.91 1.94 8.11
N LEU A 370 3.68 1.85 6.80
CA LEU A 370 3.37 3.02 5.97
C LEU A 370 1.95 3.50 6.29
N VAL A 371 1.87 4.72 6.80
CA VAL A 371 0.62 5.36 7.21
C VAL A 371 0.29 6.50 6.26
N VAL A 372 -0.97 6.55 5.83
CA VAL A 372 -1.58 7.72 5.20
C VAL A 372 -2.60 8.30 6.19
N VAL A 373 -2.57 9.61 6.39
CA VAL A 373 -3.57 10.34 7.19
C VAL A 373 -4.26 11.35 6.29
N ILE A 374 -5.58 11.36 6.28
CA ILE A 374 -6.40 12.30 5.51
C ILE A 374 -7.21 13.17 6.47
N GLU A 375 -7.11 14.48 6.31
CA GLU A 375 -7.95 15.48 6.97
C GLU A 375 -9.23 15.70 6.15
N HIS A 376 -10.39 15.64 6.81
CA HIS A 376 -11.71 15.88 6.21
C HIS A 376 -12.35 17.22 6.64
N GLY A 377 -11.62 18.01 7.44
CA GLY A 377 -12.08 19.25 8.05
C GLY A 377 -12.78 19.05 9.40
N LYS A 378 -12.97 20.16 10.14
CA LYS A 378 -13.57 20.20 11.48
C LYS A 378 -12.91 19.28 12.52
N GLY A 379 -11.64 18.92 12.33
CA GLY A 379 -10.91 18.01 13.22
C GLY A 379 -11.27 16.54 13.03
N ASP A 380 -11.98 16.18 11.95
CA ASP A 380 -12.20 14.80 11.54
C ASP A 380 -11.05 14.32 10.63
N MET A 381 -10.50 13.14 10.92
CA MET A 381 -9.44 12.52 10.14
C MET A 381 -9.69 11.03 9.94
N SER A 382 -9.13 10.48 8.87
CA SER A 382 -9.01 9.04 8.66
C SER A 382 -7.53 8.63 8.51
N ILE A 383 -7.18 7.50 9.10
CA ILE A 383 -5.83 6.95 9.16
C ILE A 383 -5.85 5.56 8.51
N TYR A 384 -4.89 5.31 7.63
CA TYR A 384 -4.75 4.09 6.85
C TYR A 384 -3.32 3.58 7.06
N GLY A 385 -3.14 2.47 7.77
CA GLY A 385 -1.84 1.89 8.10
C GLY A 385 -1.62 0.50 7.49
N TYR A 386 -0.43 -0.05 7.70
CA TYR A 386 0.05 -1.34 7.17
C TYR A 386 0.21 -1.39 5.65
N ASN A 387 0.11 -0.25 4.97
CA ASN A 387 0.14 -0.18 3.51
C ASN A 387 1.48 -0.71 2.96
N GLN A 388 1.49 -1.35 1.79
CA GLN A 388 2.75 -1.66 1.11
C GLN A 388 3.34 -0.43 0.42
N SER A 389 2.48 0.51 0.00
CA SER A 389 2.85 1.66 -0.81
C SER A 389 1.83 2.78 -0.65
N THR A 390 2.31 4.03 -0.62
CA THR A 390 1.49 5.23 -0.68
C THR A 390 1.38 5.72 -2.12
N LEU A 391 0.15 5.93 -2.60
CA LEU A 391 -0.11 6.42 -3.96
C LEU A 391 -0.24 7.94 -4.04
N VAL A 392 -0.31 8.59 -2.88
CA VAL A 392 -0.51 10.03 -2.72
C VAL A 392 0.63 10.68 -1.95
N SER A 393 0.76 11.99 -2.11
CA SER A 393 1.79 12.80 -1.43
C SER A 393 1.16 13.73 -0.39
N VAL A 394 1.93 14.13 0.63
CA VAL A 394 1.47 15.11 1.64
C VAL A 394 1.02 16.41 0.96
N GLY A 395 -0.11 16.94 1.41
CA GLY A 395 -0.76 18.12 0.84
C GLY A 395 -1.66 17.84 -0.36
N GLN A 396 -1.62 16.64 -0.95
CA GLN A 396 -2.48 16.28 -2.08
C GLN A 396 -3.96 16.22 -1.67
N GLN A 397 -4.85 16.77 -2.50
CA GLN A 397 -6.30 16.60 -2.35
C GLN A 397 -6.72 15.23 -2.86
N VAL A 398 -7.66 14.61 -2.15
CA VAL A 398 -8.18 13.28 -2.48
C VAL A 398 -9.70 13.30 -2.46
N ARG A 399 -10.31 12.53 -3.37
CA ARG A 399 -11.76 12.35 -3.44
C ARG A 399 -12.18 11.04 -2.79
N ALA A 400 -13.42 10.97 -2.34
CA ALA A 400 -14.04 9.74 -1.88
C ALA A 400 -13.90 8.64 -2.95
N GLY A 401 -13.41 7.46 -2.55
CA GLY A 401 -13.21 6.32 -3.43
C GLY A 401 -11.90 6.35 -4.24
N GLN A 402 -11.12 7.44 -4.18
CA GLN A 402 -9.83 7.54 -4.85
C GLN A 402 -8.83 6.57 -4.20
N PRO A 403 -8.07 5.77 -4.98
CA PRO A 403 -6.95 4.99 -4.46
C PRO A 403 -5.88 5.90 -3.86
N ILE A 404 -5.52 5.64 -2.60
CA ILE A 404 -4.55 6.43 -1.82
C ILE A 404 -3.34 5.62 -1.39
N ALA A 405 -3.50 4.30 -1.28
CA ALA A 405 -2.45 3.38 -0.89
C ALA A 405 -2.77 1.98 -1.42
N LEU A 406 -1.85 1.06 -1.24
CA LEU A 406 -2.03 -0.35 -1.52
C LEU A 406 -1.91 -1.14 -0.22
N VAL A 407 -2.79 -2.11 0.01
CA VAL A 407 -2.77 -3.00 1.18
C VAL A 407 -1.44 -3.73 1.24
N GLY A 408 -0.90 -3.88 2.44
CA GLY A 408 0.34 -4.59 2.67
C GLY A 408 0.41 -5.19 4.06
N SER A 409 1.64 -5.47 4.49
CA SER A 409 1.95 -5.97 5.83
C SER A 409 3.04 -5.13 6.50
N SER A 410 3.17 -3.85 6.11
CA SER A 410 4.27 -3.00 6.60
C SER A 410 4.18 -2.76 8.10
N GLY A 411 5.33 -2.47 8.72
CA GLY A 411 5.43 -2.37 10.18
C GLY A 411 5.46 -3.73 10.88
N GLY A 412 5.85 -4.79 10.15
CA GLY A 412 6.04 -6.13 10.70
C GLY A 412 4.78 -6.95 10.92
N GLN A 413 3.71 -6.70 10.16
CA GLN A 413 2.48 -7.48 10.26
C GLN A 413 2.66 -8.88 9.64
N GLN A 414 2.02 -9.87 10.25
CA GLN A 414 2.13 -11.28 9.83
C GLN A 414 1.35 -11.59 8.56
N GLN A 415 0.25 -10.86 8.31
CA GLN A 415 -0.62 -11.06 7.16
C GLN A 415 -0.99 -9.72 6.51
N PRO A 416 -1.21 -9.69 5.18
CA PRO A 416 -1.70 -8.50 4.50
C PRO A 416 -3.05 -8.04 5.06
N SER A 417 -3.10 -6.77 5.47
CA SER A 417 -4.30 -6.17 6.06
C SER A 417 -4.20 -4.64 6.04
N LEU A 418 -5.33 -3.98 6.26
CA LEU A 418 -5.42 -2.53 6.43
C LEU A 418 -5.73 -2.21 7.89
N TYR A 419 -4.85 -1.45 8.55
CA TYR A 419 -5.23 -0.73 9.77
C TYR A 419 -6.04 0.50 9.40
N PHE A 420 -7.23 0.66 9.98
CA PHE A 420 -8.11 1.78 9.69
C PHE A 420 -8.66 2.42 10.96
N GLU A 421 -8.49 3.73 11.10
CA GLU A 421 -8.93 4.50 12.25
C GLU A 421 -9.58 5.81 11.80
N ILE A 422 -10.65 6.21 12.49
CA ILE A 422 -11.23 7.55 12.37
C ILE A 422 -10.92 8.30 13.66
N ARG A 423 -10.46 9.54 13.52
CA ARG A 423 -10.30 10.47 14.64
C ARG A 423 -11.26 11.62 14.52
N ARG A 424 -11.80 12.06 15.65
CA ARG A 424 -12.61 13.26 15.80
C ARG A 424 -12.09 14.06 16.98
N GLN A 425 -11.74 15.33 16.74
CA GLN A 425 -11.15 16.20 17.77
C GLN A 425 -9.92 15.56 18.44
N GLY A 426 -9.08 14.90 17.65
CA GLY A 426 -7.87 14.22 18.12
C GLY A 426 -8.08 12.86 18.80
N GLN A 427 -9.33 12.44 19.04
CA GLN A 427 -9.63 11.15 19.68
C GLN A 427 -10.07 10.09 18.67
N ALA A 428 -9.56 8.87 18.84
CA ALA A 428 -9.97 7.71 18.05
C ALA A 428 -11.40 7.29 18.39
N VAL A 429 -12.24 7.06 17.38
CA VAL A 429 -13.63 6.62 17.52
C VAL A 429 -13.87 5.35 16.72
N ASN A 430 -14.88 4.56 17.10
CA ASN A 430 -15.25 3.36 16.33
C ASN A 430 -15.58 3.75 14.88
N PRO A 431 -14.84 3.27 13.86
CA PRO A 431 -15.04 3.72 12.50
C PRO A 431 -16.22 3.04 11.78
N LEU A 432 -16.65 1.86 12.23
CA LEU A 432 -17.69 1.04 11.57
C LEU A 432 -18.99 1.81 11.27
N PRO A 433 -19.53 2.65 12.18
CA PRO A 433 -20.78 3.38 11.93
C PRO A 433 -20.74 4.37 10.74
N TRP A 434 -19.56 4.74 10.23
CA TRP A 434 -19.45 5.56 9.01
C TRP A 434 -19.45 4.74 7.72
N LEU A 435 -19.06 3.46 7.78
CA LEU A 435 -18.83 2.63 6.60
C LEU A 435 -20.13 1.95 6.15
N GLY A 436 -20.54 2.19 4.90
CA GLY A 436 -21.76 1.56 4.37
C GLY A 436 -21.83 1.43 2.85
N LYS A 437 -21.04 2.22 2.09
CA LYS A 437 -20.95 2.14 0.62
C LYS A 437 -19.68 1.44 0.18
#